data_AF-A0A3N4JY63-F1
#
_entry.id   AF-A0A3N4JY63-F1
#
_cell.length_a   1.000
_cell.length_b   1.000
_cell.length_c   1.000
_cell.angle_alpha   90.00
_cell.angle_beta   90.00
_cell.angle_gamma   90.00
#
_symmetry.space_group_name_H-M   'P 1'
#
loop_
_entity.id
_entity.type
_entity.pdbx_description
1 polymer ?
#
loop_
_entity_poly.entity_id
_entity_poly.type
_entity_poly.pdbx_seq_one_letter_code
_entity_poly.pdbx_strand_id
1 'polypeptide(L)'
;MKVVDPEGVASRAEAFGTQRKRKEFTVKGPNQVLSIDGHDKLSRFGFEIYGAIDAYSQYIAWCYVGISNWTAVSVNKQYLRLLRTTLHMPRLIRSDKGTETVLLAASHVTLRRANHPSLKFSEIYCFGKSTKNQHIEAW
;
A
#
# COMPACT_ATOMS: atom_id res chain seq x y z
N MET A 1 -14.03 -25.63 20.80
CA MET A 1 -14.27 -24.18 20.99
C MET A 1 -12.95 -23.56 21.43
N LYS A 2 -12.29 -22.75 20.60
CA LYS A 2 -10.99 -22.15 20.98
C LYS A 2 -11.25 -21.06 22.02
N VAL A 3 -10.61 -21.18 23.18
CA VAL A 3 -10.65 -20.19 24.25
C VAL A 3 -10.07 -18.89 23.70
N VAL A 4 -10.85 -17.82 23.76
CA VAL A 4 -10.40 -16.47 23.38
C VAL A 4 -9.46 -16.00 24.48
N ASP A 5 -8.22 -15.67 24.13
CA ASP A 5 -7.21 -15.10 25.04
C ASP A 5 -7.66 -13.71 25.51
N PRO A 6 -8.15 -13.56 26.76
CA PRO A 6 -8.72 -12.30 27.24
C PRO A 6 -7.65 -11.24 27.49
N GLU A 7 -6.45 -11.66 27.92
CA GLU A 7 -5.29 -10.77 28.12
C GLU A 7 -4.82 -10.20 26.79
N GLY A 8 -4.69 -11.05 25.76
CA GLY A 8 -4.34 -10.60 24.42
C GLY A 8 -5.38 -9.65 23.82
N VAL A 9 -6.67 -9.77 24.18
CA VAL A 9 -7.72 -8.84 23.75
C VAL A 9 -7.63 -7.50 24.50
N ALA A 10 -7.46 -7.53 25.82
CA ALA A 10 -7.31 -6.32 26.63
C ALA A 10 -6.05 -5.52 26.28
N SER A 11 -4.91 -6.20 26.10
CA SER A 11 -3.66 -5.58 25.66
C SER A 11 -3.78 -4.92 24.29
N ARG A 12 -4.50 -5.54 23.35
CA ARG A 12 -4.80 -4.92 22.06
C ARG A 12 -5.71 -3.71 22.22
N ALA A 13 -6.74 -3.78 23.06
CA ALA A 13 -7.63 -2.65 23.33
C ALA A 13 -6.88 -1.44 23.94
N GLU A 14 -5.96 -1.66 24.87
CA GLU A 14 -5.09 -0.59 25.41
C GLU A 14 -4.12 -0.03 24.35
N ALA A 15 -3.53 -0.90 23.52
CA ALA A 15 -2.69 -0.49 22.41
C ALA A 15 -3.47 0.32 21.35
N PHE A 16 -4.77 0.04 21.18
CA PHE A 16 -5.69 0.81 20.34
C PHE A 16 -6.08 2.16 20.97
N GLY A 17 -6.33 2.19 22.29
CA GLY A 17 -6.64 3.41 23.04
C GLY A 17 -5.48 4.39 23.10
N THR A 18 -4.25 3.87 23.02
CA THR A 18 -3.03 4.66 22.83
C THR A 18 -2.86 4.96 21.34
N GLN A 19 -3.76 5.76 20.76
CA GLN A 19 -3.59 6.28 19.40
C GLN A 19 -2.15 6.80 19.26
N ARG A 20 -1.31 6.03 18.55
CA ARG A 20 0.04 6.48 18.23
C ARG A 20 -0.13 7.81 17.50
N LYS A 21 0.25 8.93 18.13
CA LYS A 21 0.29 10.25 17.50
C LYS A 21 1.21 10.17 16.29
N ARG A 22 0.64 9.79 15.15
CA ARG A 22 1.34 9.58 13.90
C ARG A 22 1.34 10.92 13.18
N LYS A 23 2.49 11.31 12.64
CA LYS A 23 2.65 12.59 11.95
C LYS A 23 1.60 12.73 10.85
N GLU A 24 1.00 13.91 10.75
CA GLU A 24 0.13 14.27 9.64
C GLU A 24 0.88 14.04 8.32
N PHE A 25 0.33 13.19 7.47
CA PHE A 25 0.87 12.91 6.14
C PHE A 25 0.27 13.94 5.18
N THR A 26 0.93 15.10 5.03
CA THR A 26 0.46 16.16 4.13
C THR A 26 0.94 15.90 2.71
N VAL A 27 -0.01 15.74 1.79
CA VAL A 27 0.23 15.63 0.33
C VAL A 27 -0.38 16.84 -0.36
N LYS A 28 0.29 17.35 -1.40
CA LYS A 28 -0.11 18.60 -2.09
C LYS A 28 -1.39 18.49 -2.93
N GLY A 29 -1.91 17.28 -3.16
CA GLY A 29 -3.10 17.07 -3.98
C GLY A 29 -3.30 15.60 -4.39
N PRO A 30 -4.41 15.29 -5.09
CA PRO A 30 -4.74 13.94 -5.53
C PRO A 30 -3.75 13.44 -6.59
N ASN A 31 -3.62 12.11 -6.71
CA ASN A 31 -2.73 11.41 -7.65
C ASN A 31 -1.23 11.76 -7.48
N GLN A 32 -0.86 12.45 -6.40
CA GLN A 32 0.53 12.76 -6.10
C GLN A 32 1.24 11.56 -5.51
N VAL A 33 0.63 10.91 -4.51
CA VAL A 33 1.23 9.78 -3.79
C VAL A 33 0.21 8.66 -3.72
N LEU A 34 0.55 7.52 -4.32
CA LEU A 34 -0.19 6.28 -4.17
C LEU A 34 0.52 5.41 -3.11
N SER A 35 -0.16 5.19 -1.99
CA SER A 35 0.33 4.33 -0.90
C SER A 35 -0.17 2.91 -1.12
N ILE A 36 0.74 1.94 -1.22
CA ILE A 36 0.43 0.53 -1.43
C ILE A 36 0.74 -0.23 -0.15
N ASP A 37 -0.17 -1.09 0.28
CA ASP A 37 -0.04 -1.90 1.48
C ASP A 37 -0.68 -3.29 1.32
N GLY A 38 0.00 -4.30 1.86
CA GLY A 38 -0.49 -5.67 1.93
C GLY A 38 -1.10 -5.93 3.30
N HIS A 39 -2.23 -6.63 3.33
CA HIS A 39 -2.95 -6.94 4.56
C HIS A 39 -3.09 -8.44 4.77
N ASP A 40 -2.39 -8.92 5.79
CA ASP A 40 -2.16 -10.35 6.04
C ASP A 40 -3.10 -10.94 7.12
N LYS A 41 -3.99 -10.15 7.75
CA LYS A 41 -4.82 -10.65 8.87
C LYS A 41 -5.72 -11.84 8.50
N LEU A 42 -6.07 -11.98 7.22
CA LEU A 42 -6.93 -13.03 6.70
C LEU A 42 -6.17 -14.15 5.97
N SER A 43 -4.84 -14.10 5.90
CA SER A 43 -4.04 -15.11 5.18
C SER A 43 -4.16 -16.50 5.81
N ARG A 44 -4.40 -16.58 7.13
CA ARG A 44 -4.73 -17.83 7.82
C ARG A 44 -5.96 -18.55 7.26
N PHE A 45 -6.83 -17.84 6.54
CA PHE A 45 -8.01 -18.37 5.86
C PHE A 45 -7.81 -18.48 4.34
N GLY A 46 -6.61 -18.23 3.83
CA GLY A 46 -6.31 -18.20 2.40
C GLY A 46 -6.80 -16.94 1.70
N PHE A 47 -7.08 -15.85 2.42
CA PHE A 47 -7.45 -14.58 1.82
C PHE A 47 -6.37 -13.53 2.10
N GLU A 48 -5.69 -13.12 1.05
CA GLU A 48 -4.71 -12.04 1.08
C GLU A 48 -5.34 -10.81 0.45
N ILE A 49 -5.30 -9.70 1.18
CA ILE A 49 -5.81 -8.42 0.69
C ILE A 49 -4.61 -7.56 0.33
N TYR A 50 -4.65 -6.95 -0.85
CA TYR A 50 -3.67 -5.96 -1.29
C TYR A 50 -4.41 -4.70 -1.70
N GLY A 51 -3.97 -3.56 -1.18
CA GLY A 51 -4.67 -2.29 -1.39
C GLY A 51 -3.73 -1.18 -1.78
N ALA A 52 -4.27 -0.20 -2.50
CA ALA A 52 -3.62 1.07 -2.70
C ALA A 52 -4.60 2.23 -2.53
N ILE A 53 -4.16 3.24 -1.80
CA ILE A 53 -4.93 4.46 -1.52
C ILE A 53 -4.20 5.68 -2.03
N ASP A 54 -4.96 6.63 -2.57
CA ASP A 54 -4.45 7.97 -2.81
C ASP A 54 -4.25 8.67 -1.47
N ALA A 55 -3.02 9.09 -1.18
CA ALA A 55 -2.68 9.59 0.14
C ALA A 55 -3.22 11.00 0.43
N TYR A 56 -3.78 11.70 -0.56
CA TYR A 56 -4.46 12.98 -0.37
C TYR A 56 -5.95 12.79 -0.06
N SER A 57 -6.67 12.14 -0.96
CA SER A 57 -8.12 11.96 -0.87
C SER A 57 -8.55 10.77 -0.02
N GLN A 58 -7.63 9.87 0.32
CA GLN A 58 -7.91 8.56 0.91
C GLN A 58 -8.81 7.67 0.04
N TYR A 59 -8.96 7.99 -1.24
CA TYR A 59 -9.69 7.17 -2.19
C TYR A 59 -8.97 5.84 -2.42
N ILE A 60 -9.73 4.73 -2.34
CA ILE A 60 -9.23 3.40 -2.65
C ILE A 60 -9.09 3.28 -4.16
N ALA A 61 -7.86 3.46 -4.66
CA ALA A 61 -7.55 3.36 -6.07
C ALA A 61 -7.54 1.90 -6.55
N TRP A 62 -7.09 0.99 -5.69
CA TRP A 62 -6.99 -0.44 -5.99
C TRP A 62 -7.22 -1.26 -4.73
N CYS A 63 -8.01 -2.31 -4.85
CA CYS A 63 -8.15 -3.35 -3.84
C CYS A 63 -8.24 -4.70 -4.53
N TYR A 64 -7.49 -5.67 -4.02
CA TYR A 64 -7.48 -7.04 -4.51
C TYR A 64 -7.60 -7.99 -3.33
N VAL A 65 -8.38 -9.05 -3.55
CA VAL A 65 -8.54 -10.15 -2.61
C VAL A 65 -8.28 -11.44 -3.36
N GLY A 66 -7.38 -12.29 -2.87
CA GLY A 66 -7.10 -13.57 -3.52
C GLY A 66 -6.27 -14.52 -2.66
N ILE A 67 -5.97 -15.69 -3.23
CA ILE A 67 -5.43 -16.83 -2.48
C ILE A 67 -3.90 -16.90 -2.49
N SER A 68 -3.24 -16.29 -3.49
CA SER A 68 -1.78 -16.26 -3.61
C SER A 68 -1.35 -15.03 -4.40
N ASN A 69 -1.17 -13.90 -3.74
CA ASN A 69 -0.81 -12.63 -4.39
C ASN A 69 0.62 -12.16 -4.11
N TRP A 70 1.43 -12.96 -3.41
CA TRP A 70 2.84 -12.68 -3.10
C TRP A 70 3.80 -12.63 -4.30
N THR A 71 3.36 -12.92 -5.52
CA THR A 71 4.28 -12.84 -6.67
C THR A 71 4.39 -11.41 -7.16
N ALA A 72 5.63 -10.96 -7.37
CA ALA A 72 5.88 -9.65 -7.94
C ALA A 72 5.18 -9.44 -9.30
N VAL A 73 4.96 -10.53 -10.04
CA VAL A 73 4.20 -10.55 -11.30
C VAL A 73 2.73 -10.19 -11.07
N SER A 74 2.10 -10.76 -10.05
CA SER A 74 0.69 -10.47 -9.72
C SER A 74 0.51 -9.01 -9.34
N VAL A 75 1.30 -8.51 -8.39
CA VAL A 75 1.26 -7.11 -7.94
C VAL A 75 1.50 -6.14 -9.10
N ASN A 76 2.50 -6.43 -9.95
CA ASN A 76 2.77 -5.60 -11.13
C ASN A 76 1.62 -5.63 -12.16
N LYS A 77 1.05 -6.80 -12.44
CA LYS A 77 -0.09 -6.93 -13.37
C LYS A 77 -1.29 -6.11 -12.90
N GLN A 78 -1.59 -6.17 -11.61
CA GLN A 78 -2.69 -5.42 -11.02
C GLN A 78 -2.44 -3.91 -11.08
N TYR A 79 -1.22 -3.48 -10.78
CA TYR A 79 -0.81 -2.08 -10.94
C TYR A 79 -0.94 -1.58 -12.39
N LEU A 80 -0.46 -2.35 -13.38
CA LEU A 80 -0.60 -1.97 -14.79
C LEU A 80 -2.07 -1.92 -15.23
N ARG A 81 -2.91 -2.82 -14.67
CA ARG A 81 -4.35 -2.78 -14.89
C ARG A 81 -4.97 -1.50 -14.33
N LEU A 82 -4.58 -1.09 -13.11
CA LEU A 82 -5.01 0.16 -12.50
C LEU A 82 -4.72 1.35 -13.41
N LEU A 83 -3.48 1.50 -13.88
CA LEU A 83 -3.10 2.58 -14.79
C LEU A 83 -3.96 2.60 -16.05
N ARG A 84 -4.20 1.42 -16.64
CA ARG A 84 -5.01 1.29 -17.85
C ARG A 84 -6.47 1.64 -17.62
N THR A 85 -7.03 1.34 -16.45
CA THR A 85 -8.45 1.59 -16.15
C THR A 85 -8.70 3.02 -15.71
N THR A 86 -7.81 3.61 -14.93
CA THR A 86 -7.97 4.99 -14.46
C THR A 86 -7.45 6.00 -15.47
N LEU A 87 -6.55 5.61 -16.37
CA LEU A 87 -5.79 6.50 -17.25
C LEU A 87 -4.96 7.55 -16.47
N HIS A 88 -4.71 7.29 -15.19
CA HIS A 88 -3.94 8.17 -14.32
C HIS A 88 -2.70 7.45 -13.80
N MET A 89 -1.54 8.10 -13.93
CA MET A 89 -0.28 7.62 -13.38
C MET A 89 0.11 8.46 -12.15
N PRO A 90 0.27 7.84 -10.97
CA PRO A 90 0.68 8.58 -9.78
C PRO A 90 2.08 9.18 -9.97
N ARG A 91 2.37 10.27 -9.26
CA ARG A 91 3.71 10.90 -9.34
C ARG A 91 4.76 10.12 -8.55
N LEU A 92 4.38 9.65 -7.37
CA LEU A 92 5.19 8.90 -6.43
C LEU A 92 4.39 7.68 -5.95
N ILE A 93 5.02 6.51 -5.97
CA ILE A 93 4.50 5.33 -5.27
C ILE A 93 5.26 5.14 -3.97
N ARG A 94 4.52 4.81 -2.90
CA ARG A 94 5.07 4.41 -1.61
C ARG A 94 4.62 2.99 -1.30
N SER A 95 5.55 2.13 -0.91
CA SER A 95 5.23 0.79 -0.42
C SER A 95 6.20 0.38 0.67
N ASP A 96 5.86 -0.67 1.41
CA ASP A 96 6.85 -1.38 2.19
C ASP A 96 7.86 -2.10 1.28
N LYS A 97 9.05 -2.38 1.82
CA LYS A 97 10.11 -3.09 1.11
C LYS A 97 9.80 -4.59 1.10
N GLY A 98 8.92 -4.97 0.19
CA GLY A 98 8.56 -6.36 -0.11
C GLY A 98 9.25 -6.88 -1.37
N THR A 99 9.32 -8.20 -1.51
CA THR A 99 9.82 -8.84 -2.76
C THR A 99 8.78 -8.76 -3.87
N GLU A 100 7.51 -8.70 -3.48
CA GLU A 100 6.33 -8.58 -4.31
C GLU A 100 6.18 -7.19 -4.96
N THR A 101 6.79 -6.14 -4.40
CA THR A 101 6.69 -4.78 -4.95
C THR A 101 7.83 -4.42 -5.93
N VAL A 102 8.85 -5.28 -6.06
CA VAL A 102 10.04 -5.00 -6.87
C VAL A 102 9.72 -4.76 -8.35
N LEU A 103 8.89 -5.62 -8.96
CA LEU A 103 8.52 -5.46 -10.37
C LEU A 103 7.60 -4.26 -10.61
N LEU A 104 6.73 -3.95 -9.64
CA LEU A 104 5.89 -2.75 -9.67
C LEU A 104 6.77 -1.49 -9.63
N ALA A 105 7.74 -1.44 -8.73
CA ALA A 105 8.68 -0.33 -8.62
C ALA A 105 9.45 -0.11 -9.92
N ALA A 106 10.00 -1.19 -10.50
CA ALA A 106 10.71 -1.14 -11.78
C ALA A 106 9.81 -0.62 -12.91
N SER A 107 8.60 -1.17 -13.04
CA SER A 107 7.64 -0.77 -14.08
C SER A 107 7.23 0.70 -13.95
N HIS A 108 6.96 1.17 -12.71
CA HIS A 108 6.61 2.56 -12.47
C HIS A 108 7.74 3.52 -12.84
N VAL A 109 8.98 3.20 -12.45
CA VAL A 109 10.16 4.01 -12.78
C VAL A 109 10.36 4.09 -14.29
N THR A 110 10.28 2.95 -14.99
CA THR A 110 10.41 2.92 -16.45
C THR A 110 9.36 3.78 -17.13
N LEU A 111 8.09 3.64 -16.74
CA LEU A 111 6.99 4.42 -17.32
C LEU A 111 7.12 5.93 -17.04
N ARG A 112 7.53 6.32 -15.82
CA ARG A 112 7.74 7.72 -15.47
C ARG A 112 8.92 8.33 -16.23
N ARG A 113 10.00 7.56 -16.41
CA ARG A 113 11.19 8.00 -17.15
C ARG A 113 10.99 8.05 -18.66
N ALA A 114 10.08 7.25 -19.22
CA ALA A 114 9.71 7.36 -20.62
C ALA A 114 9.16 8.76 -20.95
N ASN A 115 8.44 9.39 -20.01
CA ASN A 115 7.93 10.76 -20.14
C ASN A 115 8.91 11.82 -19.59
N HIS A 116 9.69 11.48 -18.57
CA HIS A 116 10.61 12.40 -17.89
C HIS A 116 11.95 11.72 -17.54
N PRO A 117 12.91 11.64 -18.48
CA PRO A 117 14.12 10.82 -18.33
C PRO A 117 15.03 11.21 -17.15
N SER A 118 15.03 12.47 -16.75
CA SER A 118 15.90 13.03 -15.71
C SER A 118 15.46 12.73 -14.27
N LEU A 119 14.28 12.12 -14.07
CA LEU A 119 13.74 11.86 -12.74
C LEU A 119 14.59 10.85 -11.95
N LYS A 120 14.93 11.21 -10.71
CA LYS A 120 15.60 10.33 -9.77
C LYS A 120 14.64 9.30 -9.20
N PHE A 121 15.17 8.15 -8.79
CA PHE A 121 14.35 7.08 -8.19
C PHE A 121 13.55 7.58 -6.98
N SER A 122 14.15 8.39 -6.10
CA SER A 122 13.52 8.95 -4.90
C SER A 122 12.35 9.90 -5.19
N GLU A 123 12.23 10.43 -6.41
CA GLU A 123 11.14 11.30 -6.83
C GLU A 123 9.97 10.52 -7.43
N ILE A 124 10.18 9.24 -7.73
CA ILE A 124 9.21 8.34 -8.38
C ILE A 124 8.75 7.23 -7.43
N TYR A 125 9.64 6.72 -6.58
CA TYR A 125 9.36 5.60 -5.69
C TYR A 125 10.03 5.78 -4.33
N CYS A 126 9.29 5.44 -3.27
CA CYS A 126 9.79 5.47 -1.90
C CYS A 126 9.44 4.18 -1.16
N PHE A 127 10.46 3.52 -0.61
CA PHE A 127 10.23 2.44 0.36
C PHE A 127 9.99 3.04 1.75
N GLY A 128 8.79 2.81 2.27
CA GLY A 128 8.40 3.16 3.63
C GLY A 128 8.68 2.01 4.60
N LYS A 129 8.70 2.34 5.90
CA LYS A 129 8.43 1.34 6.95
C LYS A 129 6.93 1.29 7.17
N SER A 130 6.38 0.12 7.49
CA SER A 130 4.96 -0.08 7.83
C SER A 130 4.45 0.91 8.88
N THR A 131 5.29 1.28 9.86
CA THR A 131 5.01 2.27 10.91
C THR A 131 4.88 3.72 10.42
N LYS A 132 5.12 3.98 9.14
CA LYS A 132 4.94 5.26 8.45
C LYS A 132 4.07 5.15 7.20
N ASN A 133 3.34 4.06 6.99
CA ASN A 133 2.35 3.94 5.92
C ASN A 133 1.00 4.57 6.33
N GLN A 134 0.21 4.98 5.35
CA GLN A 134 -1.15 5.49 5.58
C GLN A 134 -2.09 4.30 5.80
N HIS A 135 -2.93 4.35 6.84
CA HIS A 135 -3.90 3.27 7.07
C HIS A 135 -4.99 3.31 6.01
N ILE A 136 -5.28 2.14 5.45
CA ILE A 136 -6.45 1.92 4.59
C ILE A 136 -7.69 1.64 5.46
N GLU A 137 -7.48 1.21 6.72
CA GLU A 137 -8.53 0.95 7.70
C GLU A 137 -8.93 2.24 8.43
N ALA A 138 -10.20 2.63 8.34
CA ALA A 138 -10.82 3.59 9.27
C ALA A 138 -11.42 2.80 10.45
N TRP A 139 -11.23 3.32 11.68
CA TRP A 139 -11.86 2.79 12.90
C TRP A 139 -13.08 3.62 13.24
#